data_AF-A0A947I4A4-F1
#
_entry.id   AF-A0A947I4A4-F1
#
_cell.length_a   1.000
_cell.length_b   1.000
_cell.length_c   1.000
_cell.angle_alpha   90.00
_cell.angle_beta   90.00
_cell.angle_gamma   90.00
#
_symmetry.space_group_name_H-M   'P 1'
#
loop_
_entity.id
_entity.type
_entity.pdbx_description
1 polymer ?
#
loop_
_entity_poly.entity_id
_entity_poly.type
_entity_poly.pdbx_seq_one_letter_code
_entity_poly.pdbx_strand_id
1 'polypeptide(L)'
;MIWYWISHSKVAEIEFQMFYSLLLPVTSYLAGKSLFNSKWHGLMLAAAVTMMPFVSMISGIGYTSAGLFVLMLLTIYGVCQGRWWTWITFGLAITTKPFALALLPILWIKRSTGGSLIKRNRYILLGLLIPAAYVIIQYIQAGHVTVGVHPELNEATVWQGPVKILLNLAYALQILFSVHNYHYPNPGGTGHENLIHTTPVLIFLGLFALFSYKKYFDDKKLPIALLIGVLICFGLNAIVATMNEYYMQAGVLLLIIASLNALKKHPIWIPIALATLHFQWFYFYLAFSERLMLTEMFFGAVVVVDLLFLGWALVCWRDIEK
;
A
#
# COMPACT_ATOMS: atom_id res chain seq x y z
N MET A 1 13.71 11.88 13.07
CA MET A 1 14.38 12.36 14.31
C MET A 1 14.91 11.22 15.18
N ILE A 2 14.10 10.29 15.70
CA ILE A 2 14.57 9.19 16.58
C ILE A 2 15.72 8.37 15.95
N TRP A 3 15.62 8.01 14.67
CA TRP A 3 16.69 7.27 13.99
C TRP A 3 18.01 8.06 13.88
N TYR A 4 17.96 9.38 13.75
CA TYR A 4 19.14 10.24 13.76
C TYR A 4 19.80 10.28 15.15
N TRP A 5 19.00 10.22 16.23
CA TRP A 5 19.55 10.10 17.59
C TRP A 5 20.25 8.75 17.83
N ILE A 6 19.90 7.71 17.07
CA ILE A 6 20.51 6.37 17.17
C ILE A 6 21.73 6.23 16.23
N SER A 7 21.60 6.67 14.98
CA SER A 7 22.62 6.49 13.92
C SER A 7 23.61 7.64 13.81
N HIS A 8 23.22 8.85 14.24
CA HIS A 8 23.90 10.12 13.97
C HIS A 8 24.22 10.36 12.47
N SER A 9 23.49 9.67 11.58
CA SER A 9 23.74 9.70 10.15
C SER A 9 23.06 10.87 9.46
N LYS A 10 23.76 11.55 8.56
CA LYS A 10 23.18 12.61 7.71
C LYS A 10 22.11 12.07 6.73
N VAL A 11 22.12 10.76 6.50
CA VAL A 11 21.15 10.04 5.66
C VAL A 11 20.19 9.16 6.50
N ALA A 12 20.00 9.51 7.77
CA ALA A 12 19.16 8.76 8.71
C ALA A 12 17.73 8.51 8.21
N GLU A 13 17.18 9.38 7.36
CA GLU A 13 15.87 9.16 6.72
C GLU A 13 15.91 7.98 5.73
N ILE A 14 16.93 7.93 4.87
CA ILE A 14 17.13 6.84 3.92
C ILE A 14 17.35 5.52 4.66
N GLU A 15 18.22 5.51 5.66
CA GLU A 15 18.48 4.33 6.50
C GLU A 15 17.21 3.81 7.19
N PHE A 16 16.37 4.73 7.69
CA PHE A 16 15.09 4.38 8.28
C PHE A 16 14.15 3.74 7.26
N GLN A 17 14.06 4.28 6.04
CA GLN A 17 13.25 3.67 4.97
C GLN A 17 13.79 2.30 4.52
N MET A 18 15.12 2.15 4.45
CA MET A 18 15.75 0.85 4.17
C MET A 18 15.40 -0.18 5.25
N PHE A 19 15.45 0.22 6.53
CA PHE A 19 15.02 -0.65 7.63
C PHE A 19 13.56 -1.09 7.49
N TYR A 20 12.63 -0.18 7.15
CA TYR A 20 11.24 -0.58 6.87
C TYR A 20 11.11 -1.51 5.67
N SER A 21 11.94 -1.33 4.66
CA SER A 21 11.93 -2.20 3.47
C SER A 21 12.27 -3.65 3.84
N LEU A 22 13.20 -3.84 4.77
CA LEU A 22 13.53 -5.17 5.33
C LEU A 22 12.38 -5.78 6.14
N LEU A 23 11.49 -4.96 6.72
CA LEU A 23 10.33 -5.41 7.47
C LEU A 23 9.10 -5.75 6.61
N LEU A 24 9.08 -5.37 5.32
CA LEU A 24 7.95 -5.59 4.42
C LEU A 24 7.52 -7.07 4.33
N PRO A 25 8.42 -8.06 4.18
CA PRO A 25 8.00 -9.47 4.07
C PRO A 25 7.31 -9.95 5.35
N VAL A 26 7.87 -9.62 6.52
CA VAL A 26 7.37 -10.08 7.82
C VAL A 26 6.03 -9.45 8.13
N THR A 27 5.90 -8.14 7.93
CA THR A 27 4.67 -7.40 8.22
C THR A 27 3.54 -7.78 7.26
N SER A 28 3.86 -8.01 5.98
CA SER A 28 2.93 -8.55 4.99
C SER A 28 2.42 -9.94 5.38
N TYR A 29 3.32 -10.83 5.80
CA TYR A 29 2.94 -12.16 6.26
C TYR A 29 2.00 -12.10 7.47
N LEU A 30 2.34 -11.31 8.49
CA LEU A 30 1.53 -11.16 9.69
C LEU A 30 0.14 -10.59 9.37
N ALA A 31 0.07 -9.54 8.53
CA ALA A 31 -1.18 -8.94 8.11
C ALA A 31 -2.07 -9.95 7.35
N GLY A 32 -1.55 -10.59 6.30
CA GLY A 32 -2.31 -11.55 5.48
C GLY A 32 -2.75 -12.77 6.28
N LYS A 33 -1.86 -13.33 7.12
CA LYS A 33 -2.18 -14.45 8.00
C LYS A 33 -3.28 -14.09 9.00
N SER A 34 -3.19 -12.93 9.64
CA SER A 34 -4.17 -12.52 10.67
C SER A 34 -5.53 -12.14 10.08
N LEU A 35 -5.55 -11.58 8.86
CA LEU A 35 -6.78 -11.14 8.23
C LEU A 35 -7.63 -12.32 7.75
N PHE A 36 -6.98 -13.35 7.17
CA PHE A 36 -7.64 -14.55 6.60
C PHE A 36 -7.50 -15.80 7.46
N ASN A 37 -6.83 -15.73 8.62
CA ASN A 37 -6.49 -16.88 9.47
C ASN A 37 -5.78 -18.01 8.71
N SER A 38 -4.93 -17.68 7.73
CA SER A 38 -4.35 -18.64 6.79
C SER A 38 -2.89 -18.32 6.49
N LYS A 39 -2.00 -19.31 6.71
CA LYS A 39 -0.56 -19.17 6.40
C LYS A 39 -0.32 -18.87 4.92
N TRP A 40 -1.10 -19.51 4.04
CA TRP A 40 -1.03 -19.33 2.58
C TRP A 40 -1.27 -17.86 2.20
N HIS A 41 -2.29 -17.21 2.78
CA HIS A 41 -2.59 -15.81 2.50
C HIS A 41 -1.49 -14.88 2.98
N GLY A 42 -0.91 -15.15 4.15
CA GLY A 42 0.26 -14.42 4.63
C GLY A 42 1.43 -14.51 3.66
N LEU A 43 1.74 -15.72 3.19
CA LEU A 43 2.88 -15.94 2.30
C LEU A 43 2.68 -15.33 0.92
N MET A 44 1.48 -15.45 0.33
CA MET A 44 1.20 -14.80 -0.95
C MET A 44 1.25 -13.27 -0.84
N LEU A 45 0.74 -12.71 0.26
CA LEU A 45 0.84 -11.26 0.46
C LEU A 45 2.30 -10.81 0.61
N ALA A 46 3.10 -11.57 1.37
CA ALA A 46 4.53 -11.30 1.51
C ALA A 46 5.26 -11.39 0.16
N ALA A 47 5.04 -12.45 -0.60
CA ALA A 47 5.63 -12.61 -1.93
C ALA A 47 5.24 -11.45 -2.87
N ALA A 48 3.94 -11.12 -2.95
CA ALA A 48 3.45 -10.05 -3.80
C ALA A 48 4.06 -8.68 -3.44
N VAL A 49 4.09 -8.33 -2.14
CA VAL A 49 4.62 -7.03 -1.69
C VAL A 49 6.14 -6.95 -1.83
N THR A 50 6.87 -8.02 -1.52
CA THR A 50 8.34 -8.04 -1.68
C THR A 50 8.74 -7.93 -3.14
N MET A 51 7.94 -8.47 -4.05
CA MET A 51 8.13 -8.36 -5.51
C MET A 51 7.72 -7.01 -6.11
N MET A 52 7.38 -6.00 -5.30
CA MET A 52 7.06 -4.64 -5.75
C MET A 52 8.27 -3.70 -5.54
N PRO A 53 9.18 -3.54 -6.52
CA PRO A 53 10.43 -2.79 -6.34
C PRO A 53 10.20 -1.30 -6.07
N PHE A 54 9.12 -0.73 -6.59
CA PHE A 54 8.74 0.65 -6.29
C PHE A 54 8.15 0.85 -4.87
N VAL A 55 8.04 -0.21 -4.08
CA VAL A 55 7.75 -0.15 -2.64
C VAL A 55 8.99 -0.49 -1.84
N SER A 56 9.72 -1.55 -2.23
CA SER A 56 10.86 -2.08 -1.47
C SER A 56 12.19 -1.37 -1.74
N MET A 57 12.45 -0.91 -2.97
CA MET A 57 13.77 -0.38 -3.38
C MET A 57 13.82 1.14 -3.48
N ILE A 58 12.68 1.80 -3.69
CA ILE A 58 12.62 3.28 -3.76
C ILE A 58 12.97 3.94 -2.42
N SER A 59 12.93 3.19 -1.32
CA SER A 59 13.46 3.59 -0.02
C SER A 59 14.94 3.98 -0.06
N GLY A 60 15.71 3.42 -1.00
CA GLY A 60 17.14 3.70 -1.18
C GLY A 60 17.46 5.14 -1.57
N ILE A 61 16.46 5.88 -2.04
CA ILE A 61 16.53 7.33 -2.34
C ILE A 61 15.61 8.16 -1.43
N GLY A 62 15.19 7.60 -0.28
CA GLY A 62 14.47 8.33 0.76
C GLY A 62 12.96 8.40 0.60
N TYR A 63 12.37 7.73 -0.39
CA TYR A 63 10.90 7.72 -0.51
C TYR A 63 10.25 6.93 0.63
N THR A 64 9.14 7.45 1.14
CA THR A 64 8.43 6.93 2.31
C THR A 64 7.56 5.70 2.04
N SER A 65 7.59 5.14 0.82
CA SER A 65 6.73 4.04 0.37
C SER A 65 6.83 2.81 1.28
N ALA A 66 8.04 2.38 1.63
CA ALA A 66 8.25 1.22 2.49
C ALA A 66 7.70 1.45 3.90
N GLY A 67 8.03 2.60 4.51
CA GLY A 67 7.51 2.98 5.82
C GLY A 67 5.99 3.04 5.85
N LEU A 68 5.37 3.64 4.83
CA LEU A 68 3.90 3.71 4.72
C LEU A 68 3.29 2.31 4.62
N PHE A 69 3.82 1.44 3.76
CA PHE A 69 3.33 0.06 3.63
C PHE A 69 3.42 -0.70 4.94
N VAL A 70 4.56 -0.63 5.64
CA VAL A 70 4.70 -1.29 6.95
C VAL A 70 3.69 -0.76 7.96
N LEU A 71 3.48 0.56 8.03
CA LEU A 71 2.48 1.15 8.93
C LEU A 71 1.05 0.67 8.60
N MET A 72 0.71 0.58 7.31
CA MET A 72 -0.59 0.05 6.85
C MET A 72 -0.76 -1.44 7.19
N LEU A 73 0.26 -2.26 6.90
CA LEU A 73 0.26 -3.70 7.18
C LEU A 73 0.21 -3.99 8.68
N LEU A 74 1.01 -3.28 9.49
CA LEU A 74 0.94 -3.36 10.94
C LEU A 74 -0.42 -2.94 11.46
N THR A 75 -1.05 -1.91 10.90
CA THR A 75 -2.41 -1.51 11.28
C THR A 75 -3.42 -2.64 11.06
N ILE A 76 -3.37 -3.31 9.91
CA ILE A 76 -4.22 -4.48 9.61
C ILE A 76 -3.93 -5.62 10.59
N TYR A 77 -2.66 -5.95 10.83
CA TYR A 77 -2.27 -6.98 11.78
C TYR A 77 -2.74 -6.67 13.21
N GLY A 78 -2.49 -5.44 13.67
CA GLY A 78 -2.80 -4.96 15.01
C GLY A 78 -4.30 -5.00 15.29
N VAL A 79 -5.13 -4.54 14.34
CA VAL A 79 -6.58 -4.56 14.53
C VAL A 79 -7.13 -5.98 14.55
N CYS A 80 -6.61 -6.88 13.70
CA CYS A 80 -7.01 -8.30 13.72
C CYS A 80 -6.62 -9.01 15.03
N GLN A 81 -5.56 -8.54 15.70
CA GLN A 81 -5.08 -9.08 16.97
C GLN A 81 -5.56 -8.30 18.20
N GLY A 82 -6.39 -7.25 18.02
CA GLY A 82 -6.86 -6.39 19.11
C GLY A 82 -5.74 -5.67 19.88
N ARG A 83 -4.62 -5.34 19.22
CA ARG A 83 -3.43 -4.78 19.87
C ARG A 83 -3.56 -3.29 20.13
N TRP A 84 -3.05 -2.85 21.27
CA TRP A 84 -3.12 -1.45 21.69
C TRP A 84 -2.34 -0.51 20.77
N TRP A 85 -1.22 -0.93 20.20
CA TRP A 85 -0.38 -0.08 19.34
C TRP A 85 -1.00 0.23 17.97
N THR A 86 -2.13 -0.40 17.61
CA THR A 86 -2.82 -0.20 16.32
C THR A 86 -3.14 1.28 16.04
N TRP A 87 -3.49 2.05 17.07
CA TRP A 87 -3.80 3.47 16.89
C TRP A 87 -2.56 4.28 16.48
N ILE A 88 -1.37 3.90 16.97
CA ILE A 88 -0.10 4.56 16.62
C ILE A 88 0.19 4.32 15.14
N THR A 89 0.19 3.05 14.71
CA THR A 89 0.52 2.71 13.33
C THR A 89 -0.50 3.29 12.35
N PHE A 90 -1.78 3.32 12.73
CA PHE A 90 -2.83 3.90 11.90
C PHE A 90 -2.69 5.42 11.78
N GLY A 91 -2.49 6.11 12.91
CA GLY A 91 -2.31 7.56 12.92
C GLY A 91 -1.07 7.99 12.16
N LEU A 92 0.06 7.31 12.36
CA LEU A 92 1.29 7.57 11.61
C LEU A 92 1.13 7.28 10.11
N ALA A 93 0.36 6.25 9.72
CA ALA A 93 0.08 5.99 8.30
C ALA A 93 -0.68 7.16 7.67
N ILE A 94 -1.72 7.68 8.34
CA ILE A 94 -2.51 8.83 7.87
C ILE A 94 -1.65 10.10 7.82
N THR A 95 -0.82 10.34 8.85
CA THR A 95 0.10 11.48 8.85
C THR A 95 1.12 11.38 7.72
N THR A 96 1.62 10.18 7.43
CA THR A 96 2.54 9.95 6.30
C THR A 96 1.83 10.23 4.98
N LYS A 97 0.63 9.65 4.78
CA LYS A 97 -0.25 9.95 3.64
C LYS A 97 -1.73 9.82 4.05
N PRO A 98 -2.56 10.85 3.81
CA PRO A 98 -3.96 10.85 4.25
C PRO A 98 -4.81 9.75 3.59
N PHE A 99 -4.38 9.22 2.44
CA PHE A 99 -5.03 8.11 1.74
C PHE A 99 -5.06 6.81 2.54
N ALA A 100 -4.23 6.66 3.59
CA ALA A 100 -4.32 5.55 4.53
C ALA A 100 -5.66 5.50 5.30
N LEU A 101 -6.48 6.56 5.25
CA LEU A 101 -7.88 6.53 5.68
C LEU A 101 -8.70 5.42 5.00
N ALA A 102 -8.26 4.95 3.83
CA ALA A 102 -8.81 3.77 3.15
C ALA A 102 -8.85 2.50 4.03
N LEU A 103 -8.04 2.42 5.09
CA LEU A 103 -8.06 1.30 6.03
C LEU A 103 -9.23 1.35 7.03
N LEU A 104 -9.89 2.51 7.21
CA LEU A 104 -10.97 2.69 8.19
C LEU A 104 -12.05 1.60 8.14
N PRO A 105 -12.55 1.17 6.96
CA PRO A 105 -13.55 0.11 6.90
C PRO A 105 -13.04 -1.22 7.49
N ILE A 106 -11.76 -1.58 7.28
CA ILE A 106 -11.15 -2.78 7.88
C ILE A 106 -11.11 -2.63 9.40
N LEU A 107 -10.63 -1.49 9.92
CA LEU A 107 -10.58 -1.24 11.36
C LEU A 107 -11.99 -1.34 11.97
N TRP A 108 -12.99 -0.84 11.26
CA TRP A 108 -14.38 -0.84 11.71
C TRP A 108 -14.98 -2.25 11.80
N ILE A 109 -14.70 -3.14 10.84
CA ILE A 109 -15.22 -4.52 10.87
C ILE A 109 -14.45 -5.41 11.84
N LYS A 110 -13.17 -5.11 12.12
CA LYS A 110 -12.30 -5.88 13.04
C LYS A 110 -12.24 -5.30 14.45
N ARG A 111 -12.99 -4.23 14.77
CA ARG A 111 -13.05 -3.65 16.11
C ARG A 111 -13.65 -4.62 17.13
N SER A 112 -13.36 -4.37 18.42
CA SER A 112 -13.96 -5.13 19.52
C SER A 112 -15.50 -5.01 19.50
N THR A 113 -16.19 -6.11 19.77
CA THR A 113 -17.66 -6.18 19.85
C THR A 113 -18.19 -5.91 21.26
N GLY A 114 -17.33 -5.92 22.29
CA GLY A 114 -17.70 -5.68 23.68
C GLY A 114 -17.61 -4.21 24.12
N GLY A 115 -18.47 -3.80 25.05
CA GLY A 115 -18.42 -2.49 25.70
C GLY A 115 -19.08 -1.33 24.95
N SER A 116 -18.87 -0.10 25.44
CA SER A 116 -19.44 1.13 24.88
C SER A 116 -18.86 1.48 23.50
N LEU A 117 -19.58 2.29 22.71
CA LEU A 117 -19.14 2.73 21.37
C LEU A 117 -17.74 3.36 21.37
N ILE A 118 -17.40 4.12 22.41
CA ILE A 118 -16.08 4.73 22.57
C ILE A 118 -15.01 3.64 22.76
N LYS A 119 -15.27 2.65 23.64
CA LYS A 119 -14.32 1.53 23.86
C LYS A 119 -14.13 0.70 22.59
N ARG A 120 -15.21 0.45 21.83
CA ARG A 120 -15.17 -0.28 20.56
C ARG A 120 -14.32 0.45 19.50
N ASN A 121 -14.42 1.78 19.43
CA ASN A 121 -13.73 2.59 18.42
C ASN A 121 -12.44 3.24 18.92
N ARG A 122 -11.95 2.87 20.12
CA ARG A 122 -10.80 3.55 20.77
C ARG A 122 -9.57 3.66 19.87
N TYR A 123 -9.27 2.62 19.08
CA TYR A 123 -8.08 2.63 18.22
C TYR A 123 -8.24 3.54 17.00
N ILE A 124 -9.45 3.66 16.49
CA ILE A 124 -9.78 4.60 15.41
C ILE A 124 -9.70 6.03 15.95
N LEU A 125 -10.36 6.30 17.07
CA LEU A 125 -10.39 7.64 17.68
C LEU A 125 -8.99 8.12 18.06
N LEU A 126 -8.21 7.31 18.79
CA LEU A 126 -6.84 7.66 19.15
C LEU A 126 -5.93 7.79 17.92
N GLY A 127 -6.15 6.96 16.90
CA GLY A 127 -5.37 7.03 15.66
C GLY A 127 -5.64 8.31 14.88
N LEU A 128 -6.88 8.82 14.89
CA LEU A 128 -7.24 10.10 14.28
C LEU A 128 -6.74 11.32 15.06
N LEU A 129 -6.46 11.17 16.37
CA LEU A 129 -5.87 12.27 17.16
C LEU A 129 -4.44 12.60 16.72
N ILE A 130 -3.67 11.62 16.23
CA ILE A 130 -2.29 11.87 15.74
C ILE A 130 -2.27 12.84 14.54
N PRO A 131 -2.96 12.57 13.40
CA PRO A 131 -2.99 13.50 12.29
C PRO A 131 -3.71 14.81 12.65
N ALA A 132 -4.71 14.79 13.53
CA ALA A 132 -5.34 16.03 14.00
C ALA A 132 -4.34 16.92 14.76
N ALA A 133 -3.57 16.34 15.69
CA ALA A 133 -2.52 17.05 16.41
C ALA A 133 -1.44 17.58 15.45
N TYR A 134 -1.05 16.78 14.46
CA TYR A 134 -0.10 17.19 13.42
C TYR A 134 -0.59 18.42 12.64
N VAL A 135 -1.85 18.42 12.20
CA VAL A 135 -2.48 19.55 11.50
C VAL A 135 -2.56 20.79 12.40
N ILE A 136 -2.96 20.63 13.66
CA ILE A 136 -3.03 21.75 14.63
C ILE A 136 -1.64 22.36 14.85
N ILE A 137 -0.62 21.53 15.04
CA ILE A 137 0.76 21.99 15.22
C ILE A 137 1.25 22.74 13.98
N GLN A 138 0.99 22.21 12.77
CA GLN A 138 1.32 22.92 11.53
C GLN A 138 0.64 24.29 11.45
N TYR A 139 -0.66 24.36 11.76
CA TYR A 139 -1.37 25.64 11.78
C TYR A 139 -0.77 26.64 12.76
N ILE A 140 -0.40 26.20 13.96
CA ILE A 140 0.21 27.07 14.97
C ILE A 140 1.59 27.56 14.49
N GLN A 141 2.35 26.72 13.80
CA GLN A 141 3.73 27.04 13.38
C GLN A 141 3.80 27.84 12.08
N ALA A 142 2.97 27.52 11.09
CA ALA A 142 3.05 28.03 9.73
C ALA A 142 1.82 28.87 9.31
N GLY A 143 0.74 28.85 10.09
CA GLY A 143 -0.51 29.55 9.77
C GLY A 143 -1.38 28.87 8.70
N HIS A 144 -0.94 27.73 8.15
CA HIS A 144 -1.63 26.95 7.13
C HIS A 144 -1.15 25.49 7.17
N VAL A 145 -1.82 24.60 6.43
CA VAL A 145 -1.40 23.20 6.27
C VAL A 145 -0.60 23.04 4.99
N THR A 146 0.62 22.52 5.09
CA THR A 146 1.42 22.19 3.90
C THR A 146 0.98 20.84 3.33
N VAL A 147 0.69 20.79 2.03
CA VAL A 147 0.25 19.56 1.36
C VAL A 147 1.42 18.89 0.65
N GLY A 148 1.98 17.87 1.30
CA GLY A 148 3.10 17.09 0.75
C GLY A 148 4.35 17.95 0.55
N VAL A 149 4.98 17.82 -0.62
CA VAL A 149 6.18 18.60 -1.01
C VAL A 149 5.84 19.84 -1.85
N HIS A 150 4.54 20.19 -1.95
CA HIS A 150 4.03 21.24 -2.79
C HIS A 150 3.80 22.51 -1.96
N PRO A 151 4.77 23.44 -1.89
CA PRO A 151 4.62 24.68 -1.12
C PRO A 151 3.46 25.56 -1.63
N GLU A 152 3.04 25.38 -2.88
CA GLU A 152 1.93 26.06 -3.51
C GLU A 152 0.53 25.55 -3.09
N LEU A 153 0.47 24.37 -2.46
CA LEU A 153 -0.78 23.73 -2.06
C LEU A 153 -1.01 23.83 -0.55
N ASN A 154 -2.21 24.26 -0.18
CA ASN A 154 -2.69 24.34 1.21
C ASN A 154 -4.11 23.76 1.35
N GLU A 155 -4.69 23.83 2.55
CA GLU A 155 -6.02 23.31 2.86
C GLU A 155 -7.15 23.86 1.97
N ALA A 156 -6.96 25.02 1.35
CA ALA A 156 -7.95 25.68 0.50
C ALA A 156 -7.69 25.40 -0.98
N THR A 157 -6.42 25.34 -1.41
CA THR A 157 -6.03 25.18 -2.82
C THR A 157 -5.83 23.73 -3.26
N VAL A 158 -5.82 22.79 -2.31
CA VAL A 158 -5.66 21.35 -2.60
C VAL A 158 -6.84 20.74 -3.36
N TRP A 159 -8.03 21.33 -3.28
CA TRP A 159 -9.24 20.77 -3.87
C TRP A 159 -9.38 21.13 -5.35
N GLN A 160 -9.94 20.22 -6.15
CA GLN A 160 -10.13 20.42 -7.58
C GLN A 160 -11.60 20.59 -7.99
N GLY A 161 -11.80 21.31 -9.10
CA GLY A 161 -13.11 21.43 -9.74
C GLY A 161 -13.57 20.13 -10.43
N PRO A 162 -14.87 20.03 -10.77
CA PRO A 162 -15.50 18.79 -11.23
C PRO A 162 -14.89 18.20 -12.51
N VAL A 163 -14.45 19.03 -13.44
CA VAL A 163 -13.81 18.56 -14.69
C VAL A 163 -12.50 17.83 -14.39
N LYS A 164 -11.65 18.40 -13.54
CA LYS A 164 -10.37 17.78 -13.19
C LYS A 164 -10.55 16.54 -12.31
N ILE A 165 -11.61 16.47 -11.49
CA ILE A 165 -12.00 15.25 -10.78
C ILE A 165 -12.29 14.12 -11.78
N LEU A 166 -13.07 14.38 -12.83
CA LEU A 166 -13.36 13.36 -13.85
C LEU A 166 -12.10 12.90 -14.59
N LEU A 167 -11.20 13.83 -14.94
CA LEU A 167 -9.92 13.50 -15.56
C LEU A 167 -9.03 12.68 -14.62
N ASN A 168 -8.99 13.02 -13.34
CA ASN A 168 -8.25 12.24 -12.34
C ASN A 168 -8.84 10.83 -12.17
N LEU A 169 -10.17 10.66 -12.19
CA LEU A 169 -10.79 9.33 -12.16
C LEU A 169 -10.42 8.49 -13.39
N ALA A 170 -10.45 9.09 -14.58
CA ALA A 170 -10.03 8.43 -15.82
C ALA A 170 -8.54 8.06 -15.76
N TYR A 171 -7.70 8.97 -15.28
CA TYR A 171 -6.27 8.72 -15.07
C TYR A 171 -6.06 7.59 -14.06
N ALA A 172 -6.81 7.55 -12.95
CA ALA A 172 -6.69 6.50 -11.95
C ALA A 172 -7.05 5.11 -12.50
N LEU A 173 -8.12 5.03 -13.29
CA LEU A 173 -8.51 3.79 -13.97
C LEU A 173 -7.44 3.35 -14.97
N GLN A 174 -6.87 4.28 -15.74
CA GLN A 174 -5.78 3.95 -16.64
C GLN A 174 -4.58 3.39 -15.87
N ILE A 175 -4.15 4.07 -14.80
CA ILE A 175 -3.01 3.64 -13.99
C ILE A 175 -3.27 2.24 -13.44
N LEU A 176 -4.47 1.98 -12.91
CA LEU A 176 -4.91 0.66 -12.40
C LEU A 176 -4.67 -0.53 -13.34
N PHE A 177 -4.78 -0.32 -14.65
CA PHE A 177 -4.71 -1.40 -15.63
C PHE A 177 -3.54 -1.26 -16.62
N SER A 178 -2.75 -0.20 -16.54
CA SER A 178 -1.70 0.07 -17.50
C SER A 178 -0.31 -0.35 -17.00
N VAL A 179 0.46 -0.89 -17.93
CA VAL A 179 1.91 -1.12 -17.80
C VAL A 179 2.71 0.11 -18.26
N HIS A 180 2.06 1.12 -18.86
CA HIS A 180 2.63 2.38 -19.34
C HIS A 180 1.62 3.53 -19.13
N ASN A 181 1.88 4.51 -18.27
CA ASN A 181 0.92 5.61 -18.11
C ASN A 181 1.14 6.72 -19.11
N TYR A 182 0.02 7.30 -19.56
CA TYR A 182 -0.03 8.63 -20.16
C TYR A 182 -0.56 9.60 -19.11
N HIS A 183 0.21 10.64 -18.78
CA HIS A 183 -0.28 11.66 -17.85
C HIS A 183 -1.20 12.61 -18.62
N TYR A 184 -2.49 12.26 -18.75
CA TYR A 184 -3.49 13.05 -19.50
C TYR A 184 -3.53 14.55 -19.12
N PRO A 185 -3.41 14.95 -17.85
CA PRO A 185 -3.36 16.37 -17.46
C PRO A 185 -2.12 17.13 -17.94
N ASN A 186 -0.99 16.45 -18.20
CA ASN A 186 0.22 17.04 -18.75
C ASN A 186 1.07 15.97 -19.48
N PRO A 187 0.94 15.83 -20.81
CA PRO A 187 1.67 14.83 -21.59
C PRO A 187 3.21 14.93 -21.47
N GLY A 188 3.76 16.11 -21.14
CA GLY A 188 5.19 16.30 -20.89
C GLY A 188 5.67 15.72 -19.55
N GLY A 189 4.76 15.40 -18.64
CA GLY A 189 5.03 14.70 -17.38
C GLY A 189 4.96 13.17 -17.50
N THR A 190 4.85 12.64 -18.72
CA THR A 190 4.75 11.20 -18.99
C THR A 190 6.13 10.55 -18.90
N GLY A 191 6.58 10.27 -17.67
CA GLY A 191 7.85 9.60 -17.39
C GLY A 191 7.68 8.11 -17.05
N HIS A 192 8.77 7.35 -17.12
CA HIS A 192 8.84 5.93 -16.71
C HIS A 192 8.55 5.72 -15.21
N GLU A 193 8.52 6.82 -14.45
CA GLU A 193 8.19 6.86 -13.02
C GLU A 193 6.67 6.74 -12.76
N ASN A 194 5.83 7.08 -13.75
CA ASN A 194 4.38 6.94 -13.66
C ASN A 194 3.99 5.50 -14.04
N LEU A 195 4.40 4.48 -13.31
CA LEU A 195 3.96 3.10 -13.57
C LEU A 195 3.15 2.59 -12.40
N ILE A 196 2.29 1.60 -12.59
CA ILE A 196 1.69 0.97 -11.42
C ILE A 196 2.74 0.20 -10.65
N HIS A 197 2.83 0.47 -9.35
CA HIS A 197 3.80 -0.11 -8.43
C HIS A 197 3.51 -1.59 -8.11
N THR A 198 2.62 -2.25 -8.87
CA THR A 198 2.17 -3.65 -8.70
C THR A 198 1.87 -4.31 -10.06
N THR A 199 1.21 -5.46 -10.10
CA THR A 199 0.76 -6.08 -11.36
C THR A 199 -0.73 -5.79 -11.63
N PRO A 200 -1.10 -5.40 -12.87
CA PRO A 200 -2.51 -5.30 -13.30
C PRO A 200 -3.31 -6.60 -13.10
N VAL A 201 -2.64 -7.76 -13.06
CA VAL A 201 -3.28 -9.05 -12.82
C VAL A 201 -3.87 -9.11 -11.41
N LEU A 202 -3.12 -8.68 -10.39
CA LEU A 202 -3.63 -8.65 -9.01
C LEU A 202 -4.75 -7.62 -8.86
N ILE A 203 -4.67 -6.48 -9.54
CA ILE A 203 -5.74 -5.48 -9.58
C ILE A 203 -7.02 -6.09 -10.17
N PHE A 204 -6.93 -6.72 -11.34
CA PHE A 204 -8.06 -7.37 -12.00
C PHE A 204 -8.68 -8.48 -11.14
N LEU A 205 -7.85 -9.38 -10.60
CA LEU A 205 -8.31 -10.46 -9.72
C LEU A 205 -8.94 -9.92 -8.43
N GLY A 206 -8.38 -8.85 -7.87
CA GLY A 206 -8.92 -8.18 -6.69
C GLY A 206 -10.32 -7.63 -6.96
N LEU A 207 -10.49 -6.86 -8.05
CA LEU A 207 -11.79 -6.33 -8.44
C LEU A 207 -12.79 -7.46 -8.74
N PHE A 208 -12.37 -8.48 -9.47
CA PHE A 208 -13.20 -9.64 -9.77
C PHE A 208 -13.66 -10.36 -8.49
N ALA A 209 -12.75 -10.52 -7.52
CA ALA A 209 -13.07 -11.11 -6.23
C ALA A 209 -14.08 -10.25 -5.44
N LEU A 210 -13.95 -8.93 -5.47
CA LEU A 210 -14.87 -8.00 -4.80
C LEU A 210 -16.27 -8.02 -5.44
N PHE A 211 -16.37 -8.00 -6.77
CA PHE A 211 -17.67 -8.05 -7.47
C PHE A 211 -18.33 -9.44 -7.40
N SER A 212 -17.53 -10.51 -7.37
CA SER A 212 -18.00 -11.88 -7.22
C SER A 212 -17.85 -12.41 -5.78
N TYR A 213 -17.99 -11.55 -4.77
CA TYR A 213 -17.56 -11.84 -3.40
C TYR A 213 -18.10 -13.14 -2.80
N LYS A 214 -19.34 -13.53 -3.14
CA LYS A 214 -19.95 -14.79 -2.66
C LYS A 214 -19.16 -16.04 -3.06
N LYS A 215 -18.34 -15.98 -4.12
CA LYS A 215 -17.53 -17.09 -4.61
C LYS A 215 -16.14 -17.17 -3.96
N TYR A 216 -15.69 -16.10 -3.30
CA TYR A 216 -14.30 -15.92 -2.87
C TYR A 216 -14.15 -15.57 -1.39
N PHE A 217 -15.19 -15.04 -0.73
CA PHE A 217 -15.11 -14.62 0.68
C PHE A 217 -16.19 -15.32 1.51
N ASP A 218 -15.75 -15.98 2.59
CA ASP A 218 -16.65 -16.55 3.59
C ASP A 218 -17.27 -15.45 4.47
N ASP A 219 -16.44 -14.49 4.92
CA ASP A 219 -16.89 -13.31 5.65
C ASP A 219 -17.41 -12.25 4.67
N LYS A 220 -18.74 -12.06 4.63
CA LYS A 220 -19.41 -11.08 3.77
C LYS A 220 -19.04 -9.62 4.09
N LYS A 221 -18.53 -9.32 5.28
CA LYS A 221 -18.18 -7.94 5.67
C LYS A 221 -16.82 -7.51 5.11
N LEU A 222 -15.88 -8.44 5.01
CA LEU A 222 -14.54 -8.17 4.49
C LEU A 222 -14.51 -7.60 3.06
N PRO A 223 -15.16 -8.21 2.05
CA PRO A 223 -15.14 -7.67 0.68
C PRO A 223 -15.80 -6.29 0.60
N ILE A 224 -16.84 -6.03 1.39
CA ILE A 224 -17.47 -4.70 1.46
C ILE A 224 -16.49 -3.68 2.05
N ALA A 225 -15.81 -4.03 3.14
CA ALA A 225 -14.80 -3.15 3.74
C ALA A 225 -13.64 -2.85 2.79
N LEU A 226 -13.14 -3.87 2.08
CA LEU A 226 -12.10 -3.70 1.05
C LEU A 226 -12.58 -2.78 -0.08
N LEU A 227 -13.78 -3.00 -0.61
CA LEU A 227 -14.34 -2.17 -1.69
C LEU A 227 -14.55 -0.71 -1.25
N ILE A 228 -15.11 -0.48 -0.07
CA ILE A 228 -15.28 0.87 0.47
C ILE A 228 -13.91 1.54 0.67
N GLY A 229 -12.91 0.81 1.17
CA GLY A 229 -11.56 1.33 1.35
C GLY A 229 -10.91 1.73 0.02
N VAL A 230 -11.05 0.90 -1.01
CA VAL A 230 -10.65 1.21 -2.39
C VAL A 230 -11.33 2.51 -2.84
N LEU A 231 -12.66 2.59 -2.76
CA LEU A 231 -13.41 3.78 -3.17
C LEU A 231 -13.00 5.04 -2.41
N ILE A 232 -12.72 4.95 -1.11
CA ILE A 232 -12.18 6.06 -0.31
C ILE A 232 -10.82 6.49 -0.85
N CYS A 233 -9.90 5.56 -1.10
CA CYS A 233 -8.56 5.89 -1.59
C CYS A 233 -8.61 6.60 -2.95
N PHE A 234 -9.32 6.01 -3.91
CA PHE A 234 -9.41 6.54 -5.26
C PHE A 234 -10.25 7.83 -5.32
N GLY A 235 -11.32 7.91 -4.54
CA GLY A 235 -12.13 9.12 -4.41
C GLY A 235 -11.35 10.29 -3.81
N LEU A 236 -10.61 10.05 -2.72
CA LEU A 236 -9.71 11.05 -2.13
C LEU A 236 -8.62 11.50 -3.11
N ASN A 237 -8.05 10.57 -3.89
CA ASN A 237 -7.03 10.95 -4.87
C ASN A 237 -7.62 11.76 -6.03
N ALA A 238 -8.86 11.47 -6.43
CA ALA A 238 -9.53 12.17 -7.52
C ALA A 238 -9.82 13.64 -7.20
N ILE A 239 -10.12 13.97 -5.95
CA ILE A 239 -10.49 15.33 -5.52
C ILE A 239 -9.29 16.25 -5.23
N VAL A 240 -8.07 15.71 -5.20
CA VAL A 240 -6.84 16.43 -4.86
C VAL A 240 -6.14 16.99 -6.11
N ALA A 241 -5.45 18.13 -5.95
CA ALA A 241 -4.81 18.91 -7.01
C ALA A 241 -3.75 18.18 -7.81
N THR A 242 -2.99 17.34 -7.12
CA THR A 242 -1.89 16.56 -7.66
C THR A 242 -2.25 15.10 -7.51
N MET A 243 -2.66 14.48 -8.61
CA MET A 243 -2.88 13.03 -8.62
C MET A 243 -1.57 12.33 -8.97
N ASN A 244 -1.11 11.47 -8.08
CA ASN A 244 0.08 10.65 -8.29
C ASN A 244 -0.16 9.21 -7.81
N GLU A 245 0.48 8.24 -8.45
CA GLU A 245 0.48 6.82 -8.15
C GLU A 245 0.83 6.46 -6.70
N TYR A 246 1.76 7.19 -6.09
CA TYR A 246 2.12 7.05 -4.69
C TYR A 246 0.97 7.38 -3.71
N TYR A 247 -0.09 8.04 -4.16
CA TYR A 247 -1.31 8.29 -3.37
C TYR A 247 -2.31 7.13 -3.43
N MET A 248 -2.15 6.22 -4.40
CA MET A 248 -3.04 5.07 -4.58
C MET A 248 -2.58 3.82 -3.84
N GLN A 249 -1.43 3.88 -3.16
CA GLN A 249 -0.80 2.74 -2.49
C GLN A 249 -1.73 2.00 -1.52
N ALA A 250 -2.56 2.73 -0.75
CA ALA A 250 -3.52 2.11 0.16
C ALA A 250 -4.61 1.33 -0.60
N GLY A 251 -5.20 1.93 -1.65
CA GLY A 251 -6.19 1.26 -2.50
C GLY A 251 -5.61 0.05 -3.24
N VAL A 252 -4.39 0.18 -3.76
CA VAL A 252 -3.64 -0.92 -4.40
C VAL A 252 -3.41 -2.06 -3.41
N LEU A 253 -2.97 -1.78 -2.18
CA LEU A 253 -2.80 -2.80 -1.15
C LEU A 253 -4.11 -3.54 -0.86
N LEU A 254 -5.24 -2.83 -0.77
CA LEU A 254 -6.55 -3.45 -0.54
C LEU A 254 -6.98 -4.36 -1.71
N LEU A 255 -6.65 -3.98 -2.95
CA LEU A 255 -6.90 -4.81 -4.13
C LEU A 255 -6.00 -6.05 -4.17
N ILE A 256 -4.72 -5.92 -3.80
CA ILE A 256 -3.82 -7.06 -3.62
C ILE A 256 -4.38 -8.02 -2.58
N ILE A 257 -4.81 -7.51 -1.41
CA ILE A 257 -5.45 -8.31 -0.36
C ILE A 257 -6.70 -9.01 -0.89
N ALA A 258 -7.55 -8.32 -1.66
CA ALA A 258 -8.75 -8.90 -2.23
C ALA A 258 -8.44 -10.04 -3.23
N SER A 259 -7.35 -9.92 -3.97
CA SER A 259 -6.94 -10.88 -5.00
C SER A 259 -6.51 -12.25 -4.44
N LEU A 260 -6.09 -12.31 -3.17
CA LEU A 260 -5.51 -13.52 -2.58
C LEU A 260 -6.45 -14.72 -2.63
N ASN A 261 -7.74 -14.53 -2.31
CA ASN A 261 -8.73 -15.61 -2.40
C ASN A 261 -8.95 -16.09 -3.85
N ALA A 262 -8.87 -15.18 -4.83
CA ALA A 262 -8.97 -15.55 -6.24
C ALA A 262 -7.75 -16.35 -6.70
N LEU A 263 -6.55 -15.94 -6.28
CA LEU A 263 -5.31 -16.71 -6.53
C LEU A 263 -5.36 -18.09 -5.89
N LYS A 264 -5.87 -18.22 -4.66
CA LYS A 264 -6.00 -19.52 -3.99
C LYS A 264 -6.93 -20.45 -4.77
N LYS A 265 -8.06 -19.92 -5.25
CA LYS A 265 -9.06 -20.68 -5.99
C LYS A 265 -8.63 -21.03 -7.40
N HIS A 266 -7.81 -20.18 -8.02
CA HIS A 266 -7.33 -20.34 -9.40
C HIS A 266 -5.80 -20.20 -9.45
N PRO A 267 -5.04 -21.23 -9.02
CA PRO A 267 -3.58 -21.15 -8.88
C PRO A 267 -2.82 -20.84 -10.17
N ILE A 268 -3.42 -21.10 -11.34
CA ILE A 268 -2.82 -20.77 -12.64
C ILE A 268 -2.49 -19.28 -12.80
N TRP A 269 -3.17 -18.40 -12.07
CA TRP A 269 -2.89 -16.97 -12.09
C TRP A 269 -1.65 -16.58 -11.27
N ILE A 270 -1.16 -17.43 -10.38
CA ILE A 270 0.04 -17.17 -9.58
C ILE A 270 1.27 -16.96 -10.47
N PRO A 271 1.64 -17.88 -11.39
CA PRO A 271 2.80 -17.66 -12.25
C PRO A 271 2.62 -16.43 -13.17
N ILE A 272 1.40 -16.11 -13.60
CA ILE A 272 1.12 -14.93 -14.42
C ILE A 272 1.31 -13.64 -13.60
N ALA A 273 0.81 -13.62 -12.36
CA ALA A 273 0.99 -12.50 -11.44
C ALA A 273 2.47 -12.31 -11.08
N LEU A 274 3.20 -13.38 -10.84
CA LEU A 274 4.65 -13.33 -10.59
C LEU A 274 5.38 -12.78 -11.82
N ALA A 275 5.17 -13.36 -13.01
CA ALA A 275 5.84 -12.89 -14.23
C ALA A 275 5.60 -11.39 -14.48
N THR A 276 4.38 -10.90 -14.26
CA THR A 276 4.06 -9.47 -14.40
C THR A 276 4.68 -8.60 -13.30
N LEU A 277 4.91 -9.13 -12.09
CA LEU A 277 5.72 -8.46 -11.07
C LEU A 277 7.21 -8.43 -11.44
N HIS A 278 7.74 -9.43 -12.14
CA HIS A 278 9.13 -9.39 -12.63
C HIS A 278 9.32 -8.25 -13.64
N PHE A 279 8.35 -8.03 -14.53
CA PHE A 279 8.38 -6.87 -15.43
C PHE A 279 8.48 -5.53 -14.67
N GLN A 280 7.92 -5.43 -13.46
CA GLN A 280 8.06 -4.22 -12.63
C GLN A 280 9.52 -3.97 -12.21
N TRP A 281 10.33 -5.02 -12.01
CA TRP A 281 11.76 -4.87 -11.74
C TRP A 281 12.52 -4.34 -12.95
N PHE A 282 12.17 -4.81 -14.14
CA PHE A 282 12.75 -4.26 -15.37
C PHE A 282 12.41 -2.78 -15.54
N TYR A 283 11.16 -2.38 -15.31
CA TYR A 283 10.77 -0.98 -15.38
C TYR A 283 11.42 -0.11 -14.30
N PHE A 284 11.54 -0.63 -13.08
CA PHE A 284 12.26 0.07 -12.01
C PHE A 284 13.72 0.29 -12.40
N TYR A 285 14.36 -0.73 -12.98
CA TYR A 285 15.72 -0.62 -13.50
C TYR A 285 15.83 0.47 -14.57
N LEU A 286 14.93 0.50 -15.55
CA LEU A 286 14.93 1.55 -16.58
C LEU A 286 14.72 2.95 -16.00
N ALA A 287 13.84 3.10 -15.01
CA ALA A 287 13.51 4.40 -14.42
C ALA A 287 14.58 4.93 -13.44
N PHE A 288 15.27 4.03 -12.73
CA PHE A 288 16.15 4.41 -11.61
C PHE A 288 17.60 3.95 -11.75
N SER A 289 17.98 3.24 -12.82
CA SER A 289 19.35 2.70 -12.99
C SER A 289 20.44 3.76 -12.82
N GLU A 290 20.28 4.93 -13.45
CA GLU A 290 21.26 6.02 -13.34
C GLU A 290 21.29 6.62 -11.92
N ARG A 291 20.11 6.95 -11.37
CA ARG A 291 19.99 7.57 -10.03
C ARG A 291 20.48 6.68 -8.89
N LEU A 292 20.27 5.36 -9.01
CA LEU A 292 20.62 4.37 -7.98
C LEU A 292 21.89 3.58 -8.31
N MET A 293 22.58 3.90 -9.42
CA MET A 293 23.75 3.17 -9.91
C MET A 293 23.51 1.66 -10.00
N LEU A 294 22.33 1.26 -10.51
CA LEU A 294 21.94 -0.15 -10.59
C LEU A 294 22.76 -0.85 -11.68
N THR A 295 23.35 -1.98 -11.31
CA THR A 295 24.01 -2.91 -12.25
C THR A 295 23.10 -4.11 -12.52
N GLU A 296 23.49 -5.01 -13.42
CA GLU A 296 22.75 -6.25 -13.70
C GLU A 296 22.53 -7.12 -12.45
N MET A 297 23.40 -6.99 -11.43
CA MET A 297 23.22 -7.66 -10.13
C MET A 297 21.93 -7.27 -9.41
N PHE A 298 21.30 -6.15 -9.78
CA PHE A 298 19.99 -5.75 -9.28
C PHE A 298 18.92 -6.84 -9.47
N PHE A 299 18.97 -7.58 -10.58
CA PHE A 299 18.03 -8.66 -10.85
C PHE A 299 18.27 -9.90 -9.98
N GLY A 300 19.41 -9.99 -9.28
CA GLY A 300 19.67 -11.05 -8.30
C GLY A 300 18.66 -11.06 -7.15
N ALA A 301 18.11 -9.90 -6.77
CA ALA A 301 17.08 -9.81 -5.75
C ALA A 301 15.80 -10.56 -6.14
N VAL A 302 15.39 -10.45 -7.42
CA VAL A 302 14.24 -11.18 -7.98
C VAL A 302 14.46 -12.69 -7.90
N VAL A 303 15.64 -13.14 -8.33
CA VAL A 303 16.01 -14.56 -8.32
C VAL A 303 15.97 -15.13 -6.90
N VAL A 304 16.46 -14.38 -5.89
CA VAL A 304 16.38 -14.82 -4.49
C VAL A 304 14.93 -14.98 -4.03
N VAL A 305 14.05 -14.03 -4.38
CA VAL A 305 12.63 -14.13 -4.01
C VAL A 305 11.97 -15.34 -4.70
N ASP A 306 12.27 -15.60 -5.97
CA ASP A 306 11.76 -16.76 -6.69
C ASP A 306 12.24 -18.07 -6.09
N LEU A 307 13.52 -18.17 -5.73
CA LEU A 307 14.08 -19.37 -5.12
C LEU A 307 13.46 -19.65 -3.75
N LEU A 308 13.25 -18.62 -2.93
CA LEU A 308 12.57 -18.75 -1.65
C LEU A 308 11.10 -19.14 -1.82
N PHE A 309 10.42 -18.56 -2.82
CA PHE A 309 9.04 -18.89 -3.15
C PHE A 309 8.90 -20.33 -3.65
N LEU A 310 9.79 -20.75 -4.55
CA LEU A 310 9.85 -22.11 -5.09
C LEU A 310 10.14 -23.12 -3.96
N GLY A 311 11.13 -22.83 -3.12
CA GLY A 311 11.45 -23.66 -1.97
C GLY A 311 10.24 -23.84 -1.03
N TRP A 312 9.50 -22.75 -0.78
CA TRP A 312 8.25 -22.84 -0.03
C TRP A 312 7.19 -23.66 -0.76
N ALA A 313 6.96 -23.42 -2.05
CA ALA A 313 5.96 -24.13 -2.83
C ALA A 313 6.23 -25.64 -2.84
N LEU A 314 7.49 -26.05 -2.93
CA LEU A 314 7.91 -27.45 -2.86
C LEU A 314 7.69 -28.07 -1.47
N VAL A 315 7.97 -27.33 -0.40
CA VAL A 315 7.79 -27.81 0.99
C VAL A 315 6.31 -27.88 1.38
N CYS A 316 5.50 -26.93 0.94
CA CYS A 316 4.10 -26.79 1.33
C CYS A 316 3.11 -27.26 0.27
N TRP A 317 3.56 -27.90 -0.82
CA TRP A 317 2.69 -28.37 -1.92
C TRP A 317 1.47 -29.16 -1.42
N ARG A 318 1.70 -30.06 -0.44
CA ARG A 318 0.65 -30.91 0.15
C ARG A 318 -0.42 -30.16 0.95
N ASP A 319 -0.13 -28.94 1.39
CA ASP A 319 -1.08 -28.08 2.11
C ASP A 319 -1.85 -27.14 1.16
N ILE A 320 -1.43 -27.04 -0.12
CA ILE A 320 -2.09 -26.22 -1.15
C ILE A 320 -3.24 -26.98 -1.81
N GLU A 321 -3.18 -28.32 -1.85
CA GLU A 321 -4.21 -29.19 -2.41
C GLU A 321 -5.43 -29.43 -1.48
N LYS A 322 -5.41 -28.91 -0.24
CA LYS A 322 -6.52 -28.99 0.74
C LYS A 322 -7.26 -27.66 0.90
#